data_AF-U5ECV4-F1
#
_entry.id   AF-U5ECV4-F1
#
_cell.length_a   1.000
_cell.length_b   1.000
_cell.length_c   1.000
_cell.angle_alpha   90.00
_cell.angle_beta   90.00
_cell.angle_gamma   90.00
#
_symmetry.space_group_name_H-M   'P 1'
#
loop_
_entity.id
_entity.type
_entity.pdbx_description
1 polymer ?
#
loop_
_entity_poly.entity_id
_entity_poly.type
_entity_poly.pdbx_seq_one_letter_code
_entity_poly.pdbx_strand_id
1 'polypeptide(L)'
;MSDLDRIADRFAVGELFPEDLPMAAAEALTHGHDSPALVELACLHRTDTRDAPTLFRIAIAELGLVENSEAAWSAREVDVRRRRVGWAATSLLTDDGVVPEHLSRIASDLDHLALTPAVGSPELADLAADFDGLCWHLDDDSVDQASLRHDTRTKCRMLLAGPLWNRPVAATPAPTRRRWWQALRRSSSAS
;
A
#
# COMPACT_ATOMS: atom_id res chain seq x y z
N MET A 1 0.58 -5.57 12.37
CA MET A 1 0.97 -5.74 10.95
C MET A 1 2.33 -6.42 10.96
N SER A 2 2.52 -7.52 10.22
CA SER A 2 3.86 -8.14 10.12
C SER A 2 4.77 -7.31 9.21
N ASP A 3 6.09 -7.51 9.29
CA ASP A 3 7.02 -6.86 8.37
C ASP A 3 6.73 -7.22 6.90
N LEU A 4 6.33 -8.47 6.65
CA LEU A 4 5.96 -8.91 5.31
C LEU A 4 4.68 -8.25 4.78
N ASP A 5 3.69 -7.98 5.64
CA ASP A 5 2.51 -7.20 5.24
C ASP A 5 2.91 -5.76 4.84
N ARG A 6 3.85 -5.15 5.57
CA ARG A 6 4.36 -3.82 5.26
C ARG A 6 5.14 -3.80 3.93
N ILE A 7 5.92 -4.85 3.67
CA ILE A 7 6.64 -5.03 2.39
C ILE A 7 5.62 -5.20 1.25
N ALA A 8 4.60 -6.03 1.44
CA ALA A 8 3.52 -6.20 0.46
C ALA A 8 2.76 -4.89 0.21
N ASP A 9 2.51 -4.09 1.24
CA ASP A 9 1.89 -2.76 1.08
C ASP A 9 2.75 -1.83 0.23
N ARG A 10 4.06 -1.75 0.51
CA ARG A 10 5.01 -0.95 -0.28
C ARG A 10 5.09 -1.42 -1.73
N PHE A 11 5.13 -2.73 -1.94
CA PHE A 11 5.09 -3.32 -3.28
C PHE A 11 3.80 -2.95 -4.03
N ALA A 12 2.64 -3.02 -3.36
CA ALA A 12 1.34 -2.73 -3.98
C ALA A 12 1.24 -1.29 -4.51
N VAL A 13 1.90 -0.33 -3.87
CA VAL A 13 1.90 1.09 -4.29
C VAL A 13 3.13 1.49 -5.11
N GLY A 14 3.98 0.53 -5.50
CA GLY A 14 5.17 0.80 -6.31
C GLY A 14 6.35 1.44 -5.58
N GLU A 15 6.39 1.41 -4.25
CA GLU A 15 7.48 1.96 -3.42
C GLU A 15 8.58 0.94 -3.09
N LEU A 16 8.52 -0.25 -3.69
CA LEU A 16 9.53 -1.29 -3.55
C LEU A 16 10.02 -1.70 -4.93
N PHE A 17 11.30 -1.43 -5.21
CA PHE A 17 11.89 -1.75 -6.50
C PHE A 17 12.14 -3.25 -6.63
N PRO A 18 12.09 -3.82 -7.85
CA PRO A 18 12.36 -5.24 -8.07
C PRO A 18 13.71 -5.71 -7.49
N GLU A 19 14.71 -4.84 -7.48
CA GLU A 19 16.07 -5.11 -6.99
C GLU A 19 16.14 -5.29 -5.47
N ASP A 20 15.16 -4.74 -4.74
CA ASP A 20 15.08 -4.84 -3.28
C ASP A 20 14.36 -6.12 -2.83
N LEU A 21 13.58 -6.75 -3.71
CA LEU A 21 12.75 -7.91 -3.39
C LEU A 21 13.54 -9.13 -2.90
N PRO A 22 14.72 -9.49 -3.45
CA PRO A 22 15.52 -10.61 -2.93
C PRO A 22 15.95 -10.41 -1.48
N MET A 23 16.34 -9.18 -1.10
CA MET A 23 16.72 -8.89 0.28
C MET A 23 15.51 -8.95 1.21
N ALA A 24 14.39 -8.35 0.80
CA ALA A 24 13.13 -8.42 1.55
C ALA A 24 12.66 -9.87 1.76
N ALA A 25 12.88 -10.75 0.77
CA ALA A 25 12.59 -12.17 0.87
C ALA A 25 13.50 -12.89 1.86
N ALA A 26 14.81 -12.62 1.80
CA ALA A 26 15.78 -13.15 2.76
C ALA A 26 15.43 -12.74 4.21
N GLU A 27 15.08 -11.47 4.42
CA GLU A 27 14.61 -10.98 5.72
C GLU A 27 13.31 -11.67 6.16
N ALA A 28 12.34 -11.84 5.27
CA ALA A 28 11.09 -12.53 5.63
C ALA A 28 11.32 -14.00 6.05
N LEU A 29 12.25 -14.70 5.38
CA LEU A 29 12.67 -16.05 5.75
C LEU A 29 13.30 -16.09 7.17
N THR A 30 14.15 -15.13 7.53
CA THR A 30 14.76 -15.08 8.88
C THR A 30 13.73 -14.82 9.98
N HIS A 31 12.61 -14.18 9.64
CA HIS A 31 11.46 -13.98 10.53
C HIS A 31 10.47 -15.15 10.55
N GLY A 32 10.78 -16.26 9.87
CA GLY A 32 9.97 -17.49 9.89
C GLY A 32 8.79 -17.50 8.92
N HIS A 33 8.80 -16.63 7.91
CA HIS A 33 7.88 -16.74 6.78
C HIS A 33 8.45 -17.73 5.77
N ASP A 34 7.95 -18.96 5.75
CA ASP A 34 8.46 -20.01 4.87
C ASP A 34 7.53 -20.28 3.68
N SER A 35 8.01 -19.99 2.47
CA SER A 35 7.35 -20.32 1.21
C SER A 35 8.39 -20.72 0.16
N PRO A 36 8.12 -21.72 -0.71
CA PRO A 36 9.03 -22.08 -1.80
C PRO A 36 9.40 -20.89 -2.70
N ALA A 37 8.42 -20.08 -3.10
CA ALA A 37 8.69 -18.91 -3.93
C ALA A 37 9.51 -17.83 -3.22
N LEU A 38 9.40 -17.73 -1.89
CA LEU A 38 10.22 -16.81 -1.09
C LEU A 38 11.68 -17.25 -1.03
N VAL A 39 11.93 -18.56 -0.92
CA VAL A 39 13.30 -19.13 -1.00
C VAL A 39 13.91 -18.90 -2.38
N GLU A 40 13.13 -19.13 -3.44
CA GLU A 40 13.58 -18.87 -4.81
C GLU A 40 13.90 -17.38 -5.02
N LEU A 41 13.01 -16.49 -4.58
CA LEU A 41 13.19 -15.05 -4.64
C LEU A 41 14.45 -14.59 -3.89
N ALA A 42 14.70 -15.11 -2.69
CA ALA A 42 15.89 -14.78 -1.91
C ALA A 42 17.20 -15.25 -2.57
N CYS A 43 17.12 -16.29 -3.40
CA CYS A 43 18.25 -16.84 -4.15
C CYS A 43 18.49 -16.13 -5.51
N LEU A 44 17.62 -15.22 -5.95
CA LEU A 44 17.84 -14.47 -7.18
C LEU A 44 19.12 -13.65 -7.10
N HIS A 45 19.87 -13.64 -8.21
CA HIS A 45 21.02 -12.77 -8.34
C HIS A 45 20.53 -11.31 -8.53
N ARG A 46 21.21 -10.34 -7.92
CA ARG A 46 20.82 -8.91 -7.98
C ARG A 46 20.73 -8.32 -9.39
N THR A 47 21.34 -8.99 -10.38
CA THR A 47 21.32 -8.56 -11.79
C THR A 47 20.23 -9.24 -12.62
N ASP A 48 19.51 -10.21 -12.05
CA ASP A 48 18.43 -10.95 -12.71
C ASP A 48 17.14 -10.83 -11.90
N THR A 49 16.65 -9.60 -11.81
CA THR A 49 15.47 -9.20 -11.00
C THR A 49 14.18 -9.17 -11.81
N ARG A 50 14.23 -9.60 -13.08
CA ARG A 50 13.09 -9.55 -13.99
C ARG A 50 11.89 -10.33 -13.46
N ASP A 51 12.14 -11.49 -12.87
CA ASP A 51 11.10 -12.37 -12.33
C ASP A 51 10.79 -12.10 -10.85
N ALA A 52 11.53 -11.19 -10.20
CA ALA A 52 11.38 -10.90 -8.78
C ALA A 52 9.96 -10.44 -8.40
N PRO A 53 9.29 -9.55 -9.16
CA PRO A 53 7.90 -9.16 -8.85
C PRO A 53 6.92 -10.34 -8.94
N THR A 54 7.09 -11.21 -9.94
CA THR A 54 6.25 -12.40 -10.11
C THR A 54 6.43 -13.37 -8.96
N LEU A 55 7.68 -13.69 -8.61
CA LEU A 55 8.01 -14.57 -7.49
C LEU A 55 7.51 -14.01 -6.16
N PHE A 56 7.62 -12.69 -5.94
CA PHE A 56 7.09 -12.05 -4.75
C PHE A 56 5.57 -12.21 -4.65
N ARG A 57 4.83 -11.96 -5.73
CA ARG A 57 3.36 -12.15 -5.74
C ARG A 57 2.95 -13.60 -5.46
N ILE A 58 3.69 -14.57 -5.99
CA ILE A 58 3.49 -16.00 -5.69
C ILE A 58 3.74 -16.27 -4.20
N ALA A 59 4.85 -15.80 -3.65
CA ALA A 59 5.20 -16.00 -2.24
C ALA A 59 4.14 -15.44 -1.29
N ILE A 60 3.66 -14.22 -1.54
CA ILE A 60 2.59 -13.58 -0.76
C ILE A 60 1.28 -14.39 -0.84
N ALA A 61 0.97 -15.00 -1.99
CA ALA A 61 -0.18 -15.88 -2.15
C ALA A 61 -0.02 -17.22 -1.43
N GLU A 62 1.16 -17.85 -1.51
CA GLU A 62 1.47 -19.09 -0.78
C GLU A 62 1.34 -18.90 0.75
N LEU A 63 1.71 -17.72 1.24
CA LEU A 63 1.61 -17.33 2.65
C LEU A 63 0.18 -16.92 3.05
N GLY A 64 -0.74 -16.83 2.08
CA GLY A 64 -2.13 -16.48 2.32
C GLY A 64 -2.32 -15.02 2.74
N LEU A 65 -1.56 -14.10 2.18
CA LEU A 65 -1.69 -12.66 2.47
C LEU A 65 -2.50 -11.93 1.39
N VAL A 66 -2.29 -12.28 0.12
CA VAL A 66 -2.99 -11.72 -1.04
C VAL A 66 -3.07 -12.77 -2.13
N GLU A 67 -4.21 -12.93 -2.79
CA GLU A 67 -4.30 -13.82 -3.95
C GLU A 67 -3.37 -13.37 -5.08
N ASN A 68 -2.79 -14.31 -5.84
CA ASN A 68 -1.97 -13.97 -7.00
C ASN A 68 -2.85 -13.62 -8.22
N SER A 69 -3.58 -12.52 -8.14
CA SER A 69 -4.41 -11.98 -9.21
C SER A 69 -4.29 -10.46 -9.30
N GLU A 70 -4.42 -9.89 -10.50
CA GLU A 70 -4.39 -8.43 -10.68
C GLU A 70 -5.47 -7.73 -9.86
N ALA A 71 -6.66 -8.34 -9.78
CA ALA A 71 -7.78 -7.78 -9.01
C ALA A 71 -7.47 -7.70 -7.51
N ALA A 72 -6.84 -8.73 -6.93
CA ALA A 72 -6.49 -8.72 -5.51
C ALA A 72 -5.38 -7.71 -5.20
N TRP A 73 -4.36 -7.60 -6.05
CA TRP A 73 -3.28 -6.62 -5.89
C TRP A 73 -3.76 -5.19 -6.10
N SER A 74 -4.62 -4.94 -7.10
CA SER A 74 -5.26 -3.64 -7.29
C SER A 74 -6.16 -3.26 -6.11
N ALA A 75 -6.93 -4.20 -5.56
CA ALA A 75 -7.72 -3.96 -4.35
C ALA A 75 -6.84 -3.61 -3.14
N ARG A 76 -5.68 -4.30 -2.99
CA ARG A 76 -4.72 -3.96 -1.93
C ARG A 76 -4.09 -2.60 -2.13
N GLU A 77 -3.69 -2.23 -3.35
CA GLU A 77 -3.17 -0.90 -3.65
C GLU A 77 -4.16 0.19 -3.22
N VAL A 78 -5.43 0.04 -3.61
CA VAL A 78 -6.51 0.96 -3.23
C VAL A 78 -6.65 1.07 -1.72
N ASP A 79 -6.64 -0.05 -0.99
CA ASP A 79 -6.72 -0.06 0.47
C ASP A 79 -5.54 0.67 1.11
N VAL A 80 -4.31 0.37 0.66
CA VAL A 80 -3.09 0.99 1.19
C VAL A 80 -3.11 2.50 0.97
N ARG A 81 -3.45 2.98 -0.23
CA ARG A 81 -3.55 4.42 -0.52
C ARG A 81 -4.64 5.09 0.31
N ARG A 82 -5.80 4.48 0.47
CA ARG A 82 -6.86 5.00 1.35
C ARG A 82 -6.42 5.12 2.80
N ARG A 83 -5.74 4.10 3.34
CA ARG A 83 -5.18 4.13 4.71
C ARG A 83 -4.17 5.26 4.86
N ARG A 84 -3.29 5.47 3.88
CA ARG A 84 -2.29 6.54 3.88
C ARG A 84 -2.92 7.92 3.85
N VAL A 85 -3.87 8.15 2.94
CA VAL A 85 -4.63 9.41 2.85
C VAL A 85 -5.37 9.68 4.15
N GLY A 86 -6.06 8.67 4.71
CA GLY A 86 -6.78 8.81 5.97
C GLY A 86 -5.87 9.13 7.16
N TRP A 87 -4.71 8.48 7.23
CA TRP A 87 -3.70 8.76 8.25
C TRP A 87 -3.14 10.18 8.11
N ALA A 88 -2.66 10.57 6.92
CA ALA A 88 -2.11 11.91 6.69
C ALA A 88 -3.13 13.03 6.96
N ALA A 89 -4.39 12.85 6.56
CA ALA A 89 -5.46 13.80 6.83
C ALA A 89 -5.75 13.92 8.33
N THR A 90 -5.71 12.80 9.05
CA THR A 90 -5.85 12.80 10.52
C THR A 90 -4.69 13.52 11.18
N SER A 91 -3.45 13.26 10.75
CA SER A 91 -2.24 13.93 11.26
C SER A 91 -2.33 15.45 11.08
N LEU A 92 -2.77 15.94 9.91
CA LEU A 92 -3.00 17.37 9.67
C LEU A 92 -4.10 17.98 10.58
N LEU A 93 -5.11 17.19 10.96
CA LEU A 93 -6.15 17.63 11.89
C LEU A 93 -5.69 17.62 13.35
N THR A 94 -4.73 16.77 13.71
CA THR A 94 -4.16 16.73 15.06
C THR A 94 -2.88 17.54 15.21
N ASP A 95 -2.47 18.23 14.15
CA ASP A 95 -1.20 18.98 14.07
C ASP A 95 0.02 18.09 14.38
N ASP A 96 -0.04 16.83 13.92
CA ASP A 96 1.05 15.86 13.99
C ASP A 96 1.77 15.79 12.63
N GLY A 97 3.10 15.68 12.67
CA GLY A 97 3.95 15.56 11.49
C GLY A 97 4.20 16.84 10.68
N VAL A 98 4.71 16.68 9.46
CA VAL A 98 5.19 17.76 8.58
C VAL A 98 4.10 18.07 7.54
N VAL A 99 3.56 19.29 7.60
CA VAL A 99 2.40 19.69 6.77
C VAL A 99 2.64 19.51 5.26
N PRO A 100 3.76 19.99 4.67
CA PRO A 100 4.05 19.77 3.26
C PRO A 100 4.04 18.28 2.87
N GLU A 101 4.68 17.43 3.67
CA GLU A 101 4.76 15.99 3.39
C GLU A 101 3.38 15.32 3.39
N HIS A 102 2.53 15.69 4.34
CA HIS A 102 1.17 15.15 4.42
C HIS A 102 0.29 15.64 3.28
N LEU A 103 0.35 16.93 2.91
CA LEU A 103 -0.42 17.45 1.78
C LEU A 103 0.01 16.80 0.47
N SER A 104 1.32 16.73 0.19
CA SER A 104 1.82 16.09 -1.05
C SER A 104 1.48 14.61 -1.10
N ARG A 105 1.52 13.91 0.05
CA ARG A 105 1.09 12.51 0.15
C ARG A 105 -0.39 12.36 -0.18
N ILE A 106 -1.24 13.19 0.40
CA ILE A 106 -2.69 13.15 0.15
C ILE A 106 -2.96 13.41 -1.33
N ALA A 107 -2.39 14.47 -1.91
CA ALA A 107 -2.58 14.80 -3.33
C ALA A 107 -2.17 13.64 -4.24
N SER A 108 -0.97 13.09 -4.07
CA SER A 108 -0.46 11.99 -4.89
C SER A 108 -1.30 10.71 -4.77
N ASP A 109 -1.65 10.29 -3.55
CA ASP A 109 -2.45 9.07 -3.37
C ASP A 109 -3.90 9.25 -3.86
N LEU A 110 -4.47 10.47 -3.76
CA LEU A 110 -5.79 10.78 -4.34
C LEU A 110 -5.76 10.76 -5.87
N ASP A 111 -4.72 11.29 -6.51
CA ASP A 111 -4.58 11.27 -7.97
C ASP A 111 -4.52 9.82 -8.50
N HIS A 112 -3.71 8.97 -7.85
CA HIS A 112 -3.68 7.54 -8.16
C HIS A 112 -5.05 6.86 -7.99
N LEU A 113 -5.77 7.15 -6.91
CA LEU A 113 -7.11 6.61 -6.68
C LEU A 113 -8.11 7.12 -7.73
N ALA A 114 -8.01 8.39 -8.14
CA ALA A 114 -8.86 8.97 -9.17
C ALA A 114 -8.66 8.31 -10.54
N LEU A 115 -7.44 7.89 -10.86
CA LEU A 115 -7.09 7.18 -12.09
C LEU A 115 -7.39 5.67 -12.05
N THR A 116 -7.70 5.12 -10.87
CA THR A 116 -7.96 3.67 -10.73
C THR A 116 -9.39 3.32 -11.16
N PRO A 117 -9.62 2.50 -12.21
CA PRO A 117 -10.97 2.27 -12.76
C PRO A 117 -12.02 1.75 -11.78
N ALA A 118 -11.60 1.00 -10.74
CA ALA A 118 -12.51 0.42 -9.77
C ALA A 118 -13.07 1.43 -8.74
N VAL A 119 -12.37 2.55 -8.52
CA VAL A 119 -12.70 3.51 -7.45
C VAL A 119 -12.65 4.97 -7.88
N GLY A 120 -12.12 5.26 -9.06
CA GLY A 120 -11.95 6.60 -9.59
C GLY A 120 -13.28 7.32 -9.75
N SER A 121 -13.29 8.60 -9.41
CA SER A 121 -14.43 9.48 -9.60
C SER A 121 -13.96 10.91 -9.85
N PRO A 122 -14.76 11.75 -10.53
CA PRO A 122 -14.43 13.16 -10.71
C PRO A 122 -14.21 13.89 -9.38
N GLU A 123 -14.97 13.53 -8.34
CA GLU A 123 -14.84 14.13 -7.01
C GLU A 123 -13.49 13.81 -6.36
N LEU A 124 -12.89 12.65 -6.64
CA LEU A 124 -11.53 12.34 -6.19
C LEU A 124 -10.49 13.17 -6.93
N ALA A 125 -10.66 13.36 -8.24
CA ALA A 125 -9.75 14.18 -9.04
C ALA A 125 -9.81 15.65 -8.61
N ASP A 126 -11.00 16.18 -8.36
CA ASP A 126 -11.19 17.53 -7.83
C ASP A 126 -10.53 17.70 -6.46
N LEU A 127 -10.70 16.70 -5.58
CA LEU A 127 -10.07 16.73 -4.27
C LEU A 127 -8.55 16.60 -4.34
N ALA A 128 -8.02 15.78 -5.26
CA ALA A 128 -6.58 15.70 -5.52
C ALA A 128 -6.02 17.06 -5.97
N ALA A 129 -6.70 17.73 -6.91
CA ALA A 129 -6.32 19.05 -7.40
C ALA A 129 -6.41 20.12 -6.30
N ASP A 130 -7.42 20.07 -5.43
CA ASP A 130 -7.51 20.95 -4.25
C ASP A 130 -6.28 20.79 -3.33
N PHE A 131 -5.89 19.55 -3.02
CA PHE A 131 -4.74 19.27 -2.16
C PHE A 131 -3.41 19.62 -2.83
N ASP A 132 -3.29 19.43 -4.14
CA ASP A 132 -2.12 19.88 -4.92
C ASP A 132 -2.01 21.42 -4.87
N GLY A 133 -3.12 22.13 -5.10
CA GLY A 133 -3.18 23.59 -4.95
C GLY A 133 -2.74 24.07 -3.57
N LEU A 134 -3.19 23.40 -2.50
CA LEU A 134 -2.74 23.70 -1.14
C LEU A 134 -1.22 23.48 -0.96
N CYS A 135 -0.61 22.49 -1.63
CA CYS A 135 0.84 22.30 -1.61
C CYS A 135 1.57 23.49 -2.23
N TRP A 136 1.10 23.97 -3.39
CA TRP A 136 1.71 25.10 -4.08
C TRP A 136 1.65 26.41 -3.27
N HIS A 137 0.61 26.58 -2.46
CA HIS A 137 0.44 27.77 -1.64
C HIS A 137 1.25 27.77 -0.33
N LEU A 138 1.87 26.65 0.06
CA LEU A 138 2.69 26.60 1.28
C LEU A 138 3.97 27.43 1.17
N ASP A 139 4.54 27.53 -0.03
CA ASP A 139 5.79 28.26 -0.28
C ASP A 139 5.54 29.73 -0.69
N ASP A 140 4.28 30.16 -0.74
CA ASP A 140 3.89 31.52 -1.12
C ASP A 140 3.74 32.42 0.12
N ASP A 141 4.77 33.23 0.38
CA ASP A 141 4.82 34.19 1.49
C ASP A 141 3.70 35.26 1.43
N SER A 142 2.99 35.39 0.31
CA SER A 142 1.85 36.31 0.17
C SER A 142 0.52 35.74 0.66
N VAL A 143 0.46 34.42 0.93
CA VAL A 143 -0.75 33.73 1.38
C VAL A 143 -0.90 33.83 2.90
N ASP A 144 -2.12 34.13 3.34
CA ASP A 144 -2.45 34.08 4.76
C ASP A 144 -2.41 32.64 5.29
N GLN A 145 -1.42 32.35 6.12
CA GLN A 145 -1.18 31.04 6.72
C GLN A 145 -2.35 30.59 7.62
N ALA A 146 -3.10 31.52 8.22
CA ALA A 146 -4.28 31.17 9.01
C ALA A 146 -5.42 30.65 8.12
N SER A 147 -5.67 31.32 6.98
CA SER A 147 -6.61 30.85 5.97
C SER A 147 -6.18 29.51 5.38
N LEU A 148 -4.91 29.36 5.00
CA LEU A 148 -4.39 28.10 4.42
C LEU A 148 -4.61 26.92 5.37
N ARG A 149 -4.28 27.10 6.66
CA ARG A 149 -4.52 26.06 7.68
C ARG A 149 -6.00 25.79 7.88
N HIS A 150 -6.86 26.81 7.82
CA HIS A 150 -8.31 26.61 7.89
C HIS A 150 -8.81 25.75 6.73
N ASP A 151 -8.39 26.07 5.50
CA ASP A 151 -8.78 25.37 4.28
C ASP A 151 -8.29 23.92 4.28
N THR A 152 -7.01 23.69 4.61
CA THR A 152 -6.45 22.34 4.79
C THR A 152 -7.31 21.50 5.73
N ARG A 153 -7.68 22.04 6.90
CA ARG A 153 -8.48 21.30 7.89
C ARG A 153 -9.91 21.07 7.40
N THR A 154 -10.50 22.02 6.69
CA THR A 154 -11.84 21.85 6.10
C THR A 154 -11.82 20.74 5.06
N LYS A 155 -10.85 20.72 4.15
CA LYS A 155 -10.69 19.66 3.13
C LYS A 155 -10.42 18.30 3.76
N CYS A 156 -9.57 18.21 4.79
CA CYS A 156 -9.32 16.96 5.52
C CYS A 156 -10.60 16.40 6.17
N ARG A 157 -11.46 17.26 6.76
CA ARG A 157 -12.75 16.80 7.32
C ARG A 157 -13.70 16.31 6.24
N MET A 158 -13.79 17.03 5.10
CA MET A 158 -14.63 16.61 3.97
C MET A 158 -14.20 15.26 3.41
N LEU A 159 -12.89 15.10 3.19
CA LEU A 159 -12.24 13.86 2.76
C LEU A 159 -12.64 12.68 3.66
N LEU A 160 -12.43 12.82 4.97
CA LEU A 160 -12.71 11.75 5.94
C LEU A 160 -14.22 11.48 6.14
N ALA A 161 -15.08 12.47 5.90
CA ALA A 161 -16.54 12.30 5.94
C ALA A 161 -17.11 11.74 4.63
N GLY A 162 -16.32 11.70 3.55
CA GLY A 162 -16.77 11.32 2.21
C GLY A 162 -17.19 9.85 2.08
N PRO A 163 -18.07 9.53 1.11
CA PRO A 163 -18.59 8.17 0.92
C PRO A 163 -17.49 7.15 0.57
N LEU A 164 -16.38 7.60 -0.01
CA LEU A 164 -15.25 6.75 -0.36
C LEU A 164 -14.46 6.27 0.87
N TRP A 165 -14.38 7.07 1.92
CA TRP A 165 -13.74 6.71 3.21
C TRP A 165 -14.67 5.93 4.13
N ASN A 166 -15.98 6.01 3.93
CA ASN A 166 -16.99 5.26 4.68
C ASN A 166 -17.38 3.92 4.03
N ARG A 167 -16.86 3.61 2.83
CA ARG A 167 -17.17 2.35 2.14
C ARG A 167 -16.20 1.26 2.61
N PRO A 168 -16.68 0.14 3.19
CA PRO A 168 -15.80 -0.97 3.51
C PRO A 168 -15.16 -1.48 2.22
N VAL A 169 -13.83 -1.59 2.23
CA VAL A 169 -13.10 -2.32 1.18
C VAL A 169 -13.63 -3.76 1.23
N ALA A 170 -14.09 -4.27 0.09
CA ALA A 170 -14.61 -5.64 0.03
C ALA A 170 -13.52 -6.58 0.56
N ALA A 171 -13.80 -7.21 1.70
CA ALA A 171 -12.83 -8.08 2.35
C ALA A 171 -12.47 -9.22 1.38
N THR A 172 -11.21 -9.30 0.99
CA THR A 172 -10.69 -10.50 0.35
C THR A 172 -10.87 -11.65 1.35
N PRO A 173 -11.52 -12.77 0.98
CA PRO A 173 -11.73 -13.87 1.89
C PRO A 173 -10.38 -14.36 2.43
N ALA A 174 -10.26 -14.48 3.74
CA ALA A 174 -9.02 -14.91 4.39
C ALA A 174 -8.61 -16.29 3.84
N PRO A 175 -7.44 -16.42 3.18
CA PRO A 175 -7.03 -17.70 2.66
C PRO A 175 -6.63 -18.64 3.82
N THR A 176 -7.13 -19.86 3.75
CA THR A 176 -6.80 -20.94 4.67
C THR A 176 -5.29 -21.18 4.68
N ARG A 177 -4.60 -20.84 5.79
CA ARG A 177 -3.20 -21.19 6.05
C ARG A 177 -3.00 -22.71 5.98
N ARG A 178 -2.68 -23.25 4.80
CA ARG A 178 -2.19 -24.63 4.67
C ARG A 178 -0.67 -24.60 4.84
N ARG A 179 -0.20 -25.18 5.95
CA ARG A 179 1.23 -25.41 6.19
C ARG A 179 1.74 -26.48 5.23
N TRP A 180 2.42 -26.08 4.15
CA TRP A 180 2.92 -26.97 3.10
C TRP A 180 3.83 -28.10 3.63
N TRP A 181 4.55 -27.87 4.73
CA TRP A 181 5.39 -28.91 5.38
C TRP A 181 4.62 -30.08 6.00
N GLN A 182 3.30 -29.96 6.23
CA GLN A 182 2.48 -31.08 6.69
C GLN A 182 2.19 -32.10 5.58
N ALA A 183 2.26 -31.70 4.31
CA ALA A 183 2.14 -32.61 3.17
C ALA A 183 3.41 -33.46 2.99
N LEU A 184 4.59 -32.85 3.18
CA LEU A 184 5.88 -33.54 3.03
C LEU A 184 6.12 -34.63 4.09
N ARG A 185 5.61 -34.46 5.31
CA ARG A 185 5.74 -35.50 6.37
C ARG A 185 4.91 -36.76 6.12
N ARG A 186 3.86 -36.71 5.30
CA ARG A 186 3.06 -37.90 4.96
C ARG A 186 3.70 -38.76 3.87
N SER A 187 4.59 -38.16 3.06
CA SER A 187 5.32 -38.86 2.00
C SER A 187 6.57 -39.60 2.50
N SER A 188 7.11 -39.21 3.67
CA SER A 188 8.31 -39.84 4.24
C SER A 188 8.05 -40.99 5.21
N SER A 189 6.78 -41.31 5.48
CA SER A 189 6.37 -42.46 6.32
C SER A 189 5.92 -43.68 5.50
N ALA A 190 6.14 -43.66 4.18
CA ALA A 190 5.94 -44.79 3.28
C ALA A 190 7.28 -45.18 2.64
N SER A 191 8.17 -45.79 3.42
CA SER A 191 9.34 -46.52 2.95
C SER A 191 9.65 -47.63 3.94
#